data_AF-A0A1G9UDY6-F1
#
_entry.id   AF-A0A1G9UDY6-F1
#
_cell.length_a   1.000
_cell.length_b   1.000
_cell.length_c   1.000
_cell.angle_alpha   90.00
_cell.angle_beta   90.00
_cell.angle_gamma   90.00
#
_symmetry.space_group_name_H-M   'P 1'
#
loop_
_entity.id
_entity.type
_entity.pdbx_description
1 polymer ?
#
loop_
_entity_poly.entity_id
_entity_poly.type
_entity_poly.pdbx_seq_one_letter_code
_entity_poly.pdbx_strand_id
1 'polypeptide(L)'
;MEIRRDIYLNKLISKKHNGLIKVVTGMRRCGKSYLLFNLFKEYLVNEGVNENHIIEIAFDSFENRKYRDPEVLFPYLMEKIADNEMYYVLLDEVQMLDDFESVLNSLGRKKNVDVYVTGSNAKFLSKDIITEFRGRGDEVHMYPLTYSEFMSVYDGDKQEGWRDYVLFGGIPLVLGFETADQKSDFLKSLFEETYISDITGRNNIRNKAELEELLNILSSAIGSLTNPNKLSATFKSVKNKTISKDTIIKYIDYLKDSFLIDSAMRYDIKGKKYIKTPSKYYFTDLGLRNARLNFRQVEETHAMENIIFNELKVRGYNVDVGVVVMNEVDKNGKKIRKQLEVDFVCNKGSKRFYIQSAYALPDKEKMEQEQRSLVNIGDGFKKIIITKDAVAPLYNDEGILVMSVYDFLLNPDSMEI
;
A
#
# COMPACT_ATOMS: atom_id res chain seq x y z
N MET A 1 -21.35 -10.23 -4.84
CA MET A 1 -20.34 -10.49 -3.79
C MET A 1 -20.03 -9.14 -3.15
N GLU A 2 -20.29 -8.99 -1.86
CA GLU A 2 -19.97 -7.79 -1.09
C GLU A 2 -18.70 -8.06 -0.28
N ILE A 3 -17.70 -7.18 -0.39
CA ILE A 3 -16.45 -7.29 0.37
C ILE A 3 -16.43 -6.14 1.35
N ARG A 4 -16.48 -6.45 2.65
CA ARG A 4 -16.45 -5.45 3.71
C ARG A 4 -15.08 -4.78 3.75
N ARG A 5 -15.06 -3.44 3.76
CA ARG A 5 -13.83 -2.60 3.80
C ARG A 5 -13.78 -1.80 5.09
N ASP A 6 -14.05 -2.47 6.20
CA ASP A 6 -14.36 -1.86 7.50
C ASP A 6 -13.25 -0.92 8.00
N ILE A 7 -11.97 -1.24 7.76
CA ILE A 7 -10.85 -0.36 8.14
C ILE A 7 -10.99 1.02 7.48
N TYR A 8 -11.36 1.06 6.20
CA TYR A 8 -11.48 2.30 5.43
C TYR A 8 -12.82 3.00 5.68
N LEU A 9 -13.91 2.22 5.79
CA LEU A 9 -15.22 2.74 6.15
C LEU A 9 -15.18 3.43 7.51
N ASN A 10 -14.61 2.80 8.54
CA ASN A 10 -14.47 3.38 9.87
C ASN A 10 -13.58 4.64 9.86
N LYS A 11 -12.56 4.70 9.01
CA LYS A 11 -11.78 5.94 8.82
C LYS A 11 -12.65 7.06 8.28
N LEU A 12 -13.48 6.81 7.26
CA LEU A 12 -14.41 7.82 6.73
C LEU A 12 -15.42 8.28 7.79
N ILE A 13 -16.02 7.33 8.52
CA ILE A 13 -16.96 7.61 9.62
C ILE A 13 -16.32 8.50 10.69
N SER A 14 -15.11 8.15 11.14
CA SER A 14 -14.39 8.92 12.17
C SER A 14 -14.01 10.34 11.72
N LYS A 15 -14.00 10.60 10.42
CA LYS A 15 -13.63 11.89 9.80
C LYS A 15 -14.85 12.71 9.38
N LYS A 16 -16.07 12.20 9.57
CA LYS A 16 -17.30 12.96 9.28
C LYS A 16 -17.29 14.30 9.99
N HIS A 17 -17.76 15.34 9.27
CA HIS A 17 -17.98 16.68 9.81
C HIS A 17 -16.75 17.36 10.44
N ASN A 18 -15.53 16.89 10.12
CA ASN A 18 -14.30 17.50 10.64
C ASN A 18 -13.91 18.81 9.92
N GLY A 19 -14.73 19.28 8.97
CA GLY A 19 -14.50 20.49 8.18
C GLY A 19 -13.45 20.35 7.07
N LEU A 20 -12.85 19.16 6.92
CA LEU A 20 -11.89 18.85 5.87
C LEU A 20 -12.57 18.03 4.76
N ILE A 21 -12.04 18.11 3.54
CA ILE A 21 -12.47 17.29 2.42
C ILE A 21 -11.87 15.89 2.59
N LYS A 22 -12.68 14.83 2.64
CA LYS A 22 -12.16 13.47 2.78
C LYS A 22 -11.71 12.98 1.42
N VAL A 23 -10.44 12.64 1.29
CA VAL A 23 -9.84 12.25 0.01
C VAL A 23 -9.44 10.78 0.06
N VAL A 24 -10.14 9.93 -0.69
CA VAL A 24 -9.81 8.51 -0.82
C VAL A 24 -8.80 8.34 -1.95
N THR A 25 -7.57 7.97 -1.61
CA THR A 25 -6.48 7.73 -2.56
C THR A 25 -6.12 6.25 -2.60
N GLY A 26 -5.37 5.82 -3.61
CA GLY A 26 -4.94 4.44 -3.75
C GLY A 26 -4.87 4.00 -5.20
N MET A 27 -4.25 2.85 -5.44
CA MET A 27 -4.05 2.31 -6.78
C MET A 27 -5.36 2.07 -7.54
N ARG A 28 -5.30 2.02 -8.87
CA ARG A 28 -6.45 1.70 -9.70
C ARG A 28 -7.00 0.31 -9.36
N ARG A 29 -8.31 0.13 -9.50
CA ARG A 29 -9.00 -1.13 -9.23
C ARG A 29 -8.95 -1.63 -7.77
N CYS A 30 -8.45 -0.88 -6.78
CA CYS A 30 -8.48 -1.32 -5.37
C CYS A 30 -9.85 -1.16 -4.67
N GLY A 31 -10.86 -0.57 -5.33
CA GLY A 31 -12.24 -0.48 -4.82
C GLY A 31 -12.64 0.87 -4.19
N LYS A 32 -11.97 1.98 -4.53
CA LYS A 32 -12.29 3.32 -3.99
C LYS A 32 -13.73 3.77 -4.25
N SER A 33 -14.19 3.69 -5.50
CA SER A 33 -15.55 4.06 -5.89
C SER A 33 -16.58 3.22 -5.13
N TYR A 34 -16.32 1.91 -5.01
CA TYR A 34 -17.16 0.99 -4.25
C TYR A 34 -17.21 1.35 -2.75
N LEU A 35 -16.08 1.74 -2.15
CA LEU A 35 -16.07 2.23 -0.76
C LEU A 35 -16.98 3.45 -0.57
N LEU A 36 -16.94 4.45 -1.47
CA LEU A 36 -17.75 5.65 -1.32
C LEU A 36 -19.21 5.45 -1.69
N PHE A 37 -19.49 4.93 -2.88
CA PHE A 37 -20.83 4.93 -3.47
C PHE A 37 -21.68 3.73 -3.05
N ASN A 38 -21.06 2.67 -2.51
CA ASN A 38 -21.78 1.54 -1.94
C ASN A 38 -21.68 1.57 -0.42
N LEU A 39 -20.50 1.28 0.15
CA LEU A 39 -20.39 1.02 1.59
C LEU A 39 -20.65 2.26 2.44
N PHE A 40 -20.03 3.40 2.10
CA PHE A 40 -20.20 4.63 2.87
C PHE A 40 -21.60 5.24 2.67
N LYS A 41 -22.12 5.24 1.43
CA LYS A 41 -23.51 5.64 1.16
C LYS A 41 -24.50 4.80 1.96
N GLU A 42 -24.38 3.47 1.93
CA GLU A 42 -25.26 2.57 2.67
C GLU A 42 -25.20 2.86 4.18
N TYR A 43 -24.00 3.09 4.71
CA TYR A 43 -23.83 3.54 6.09
C TYR A 43 -24.61 4.83 6.39
N LEU A 44 -24.51 5.85 5.53
CA LEU A 44 -25.22 7.12 5.71
C LEU A 44 -26.75 6.93 5.71
N VAL A 45 -27.27 6.14 4.77
CA VAL A 45 -28.71 5.83 4.69
C VAL A 45 -29.17 5.10 5.95
N ASN A 46 -28.39 4.11 6.42
CA ASN A 46 -28.69 3.37 7.64
C ASN A 46 -28.62 4.23 8.92
N GLU A 47 -27.85 5.32 8.91
CA GLU A 47 -27.82 6.33 9.97
C GLU A 47 -29.02 7.29 9.92
N GLY A 48 -29.87 7.19 8.90
CA GLY A 48 -31.06 8.02 8.71
C GLY A 48 -30.83 9.29 7.89
N VAL A 49 -29.72 9.38 7.15
CA VAL A 49 -29.52 10.47 6.18
C VAL A 49 -30.51 10.29 5.03
N ASN A 50 -31.26 11.34 4.73
CA ASN A 50 -32.18 11.34 3.59
C ASN A 50 -31.38 11.17 2.29
N GLU A 51 -31.81 10.27 1.40
CA GLU A 51 -31.13 10.04 0.12
C GLU A 51 -31.05 11.31 -0.74
N ASN A 52 -32.02 12.22 -0.64
CA ASN A 52 -31.97 13.50 -1.34
C ASN A 52 -30.83 14.42 -0.85
N HIS A 53 -30.25 14.12 0.31
CA HIS A 53 -29.12 14.84 0.89
C HIS A 53 -27.78 14.16 0.58
N ILE A 54 -27.79 13.06 -0.17
CA ILE A 54 -26.59 12.38 -0.66
C ILE A 54 -26.48 12.65 -2.16
N ILE A 55 -25.47 13.42 -2.55
CA ILE A 55 -25.24 13.81 -3.95
C ILE A 55 -24.04 13.01 -4.47
N GLU A 56 -24.27 12.23 -5.52
CA GLU A 56 -23.25 11.34 -6.11
C GLU A 56 -22.94 11.76 -7.55
N ILE A 57 -21.66 11.87 -7.89
CA ILE A 57 -21.22 12.11 -9.27
C ILE A 57 -19.95 11.29 -9.55
N ALA A 58 -20.05 10.36 -10.50
CA ALA A 58 -18.88 9.69 -11.09
C ALA A 58 -18.45 10.41 -12.36
N PHE A 59 -17.30 11.08 -12.35
CA PHE A 59 -16.88 11.90 -13.50
C PHE A 59 -16.40 11.07 -14.70
N ASP A 60 -16.03 9.82 -14.52
CA ASP A 60 -15.61 8.91 -15.58
C ASP A 60 -16.79 8.38 -16.42
N SER A 61 -18.00 8.33 -15.84
CA SER A 61 -19.25 8.02 -16.53
C SER A 61 -19.55 9.03 -17.66
N PHE A 62 -20.11 8.52 -18.75
CA PHE A 62 -20.43 9.32 -19.93
C PHE A 62 -21.55 10.33 -19.65
N GLU A 63 -22.54 9.91 -18.86
CA GLU A 63 -23.71 10.71 -18.45
C GLU A 63 -23.29 11.97 -17.69
N ASN A 64 -22.18 11.88 -16.94
CA ASN A 64 -21.65 12.97 -16.13
C ASN A 64 -20.57 13.80 -16.84
N ARG A 65 -20.28 13.53 -18.13
CA ARG A 65 -19.24 14.25 -18.88
C ARG A 65 -19.44 15.77 -18.86
N LYS A 66 -20.69 16.24 -18.92
CA LYS A 66 -21.02 17.68 -18.85
C LYS A 66 -20.63 18.32 -17.51
N TYR A 67 -20.61 17.54 -16.42
CA TYR A 67 -20.25 18.02 -15.09
C TYR A 67 -18.74 18.06 -14.86
N ARG A 68 -17.92 17.71 -15.86
CA ARG A 68 -16.47 17.94 -15.82
C ARG A 68 -16.11 19.42 -15.97
N ASP A 69 -17.08 20.24 -16.38
CA ASP A 69 -17.00 21.69 -16.41
C ASP A 69 -17.52 22.27 -15.06
N PRO A 70 -16.68 22.99 -14.29
CA PRO A 70 -17.06 23.68 -13.05
C PRO A 70 -18.27 24.60 -13.19
N GLU A 71 -18.38 25.31 -14.30
CA GLU A 71 -19.44 26.28 -14.55
C GLU A 71 -20.80 25.59 -14.74
N VAL A 72 -20.80 24.29 -15.05
CA VAL A 72 -22.00 23.45 -15.13
C VAL A 72 -22.24 22.73 -13.81
N LEU A 73 -21.19 22.15 -13.21
CA LEU A 73 -21.29 21.36 -11.99
C LEU A 73 -21.70 22.19 -10.78
N PHE A 74 -21.05 23.34 -10.57
CA PHE A 74 -21.24 24.09 -9.33
C PHE A 74 -22.68 24.60 -9.19
N PRO A 75 -23.32 25.21 -10.21
CA PRO A 75 -24.74 25.57 -10.14
C PRO A 75 -25.65 24.37 -9.90
N TYR A 76 -25.38 23.23 -10.54
CA TYR A 76 -26.14 21.99 -10.33
C TYR A 76 -26.07 21.51 -8.87
N LEU A 77 -24.89 21.54 -8.24
CA LEU A 77 -24.74 21.20 -6.83
C LEU A 77 -25.48 22.20 -5.93
N MET A 78 -25.44 23.50 -6.25
CA MET A 78 -26.14 24.52 -5.46
C MET A 78 -27.66 24.38 -5.54
N GLU A 79 -28.19 23.95 -6.68
CA GLU A 79 -29.63 23.66 -6.83
C GLU A 79 -30.06 22.45 -5.99
N LYS A 80 -29.19 21.42 -5.89
CA LYS A 80 -29.44 20.22 -5.09
C LYS A 80 -29.35 20.46 -3.59
N ILE A 81 -28.46 21.35 -3.15
CA ILE A 81 -28.30 21.75 -1.74
C ILE A 81 -29.36 22.82 -1.43
N ALA A 82 -30.58 22.37 -1.20
CA ALA A 82 -31.78 23.22 -1.18
C ALA A 82 -32.10 23.83 0.19
N ASP A 83 -31.61 23.24 1.28
CA ASP A 83 -31.87 23.69 2.64
C ASP A 83 -30.60 23.75 3.51
N ASN A 84 -30.77 23.92 4.82
CA ASN A 84 -29.69 24.03 5.81
C ASN A 84 -29.34 22.70 6.49
N GLU A 85 -30.00 21.60 6.13
CA GLU A 85 -29.66 20.28 6.65
C GLU A 85 -28.34 19.79 6.07
N MET A 86 -27.75 18.77 6.69
CA MET A 86 -26.45 18.25 6.27
C MET A 86 -26.55 17.47 4.96
N TYR A 87 -25.73 17.85 3.98
CA TYR A 87 -25.54 17.16 2.71
C TYR A 87 -24.19 16.44 2.65
N TYR A 88 -24.18 15.26 2.04
CA TYR A 88 -22.98 14.49 1.74
C TYR A 88 -22.73 14.51 0.24
N VAL A 89 -21.61 15.10 -0.17
CA VAL A 89 -21.24 15.21 -1.59
C VAL A 89 -20.14 14.21 -1.89
N LEU A 90 -20.47 13.16 -2.63
CA LEU A 90 -19.59 12.04 -2.99
C LEU A 90 -19.20 12.16 -4.46
N LEU A 91 -17.92 12.43 -4.74
CA LEU A 91 -17.41 12.65 -6.10
C LEU A 91 -16.32 11.64 -6.46
N ASP A 92 -16.52 10.88 -7.52
CA ASP A 92 -15.58 9.85 -7.97
C ASP A 92 -14.74 10.33 -9.15
N GLU A 93 -13.44 10.03 -9.13
CA GLU A 93 -12.46 10.42 -10.15
C GLU A 93 -12.38 11.94 -10.37
N VAL A 94 -12.30 12.70 -9.28
CA VAL A 94 -12.36 14.17 -9.30
C VAL A 94 -11.25 14.84 -10.12
N GLN A 95 -10.16 14.14 -10.44
CA GLN A 95 -9.15 14.66 -11.40
C GLN A 95 -9.66 14.84 -12.84
N MET A 96 -10.87 14.34 -13.14
CA MET A 96 -11.53 14.56 -14.43
C MET A 96 -12.38 15.84 -14.47
N LEU A 97 -12.63 16.46 -13.31
CA LEU A 97 -13.24 17.77 -13.19
C LEU A 97 -12.15 18.84 -13.37
N ASP A 98 -12.36 19.76 -14.31
CA ASP A 98 -11.48 20.91 -14.47
C ASP A 98 -11.58 21.81 -13.23
N ASP A 99 -10.52 22.54 -12.86
CA ASP A 99 -10.49 23.43 -11.66
C ASP A 99 -11.17 22.84 -10.39
N PHE A 100 -11.00 21.53 -10.19
CA PHE A 100 -11.71 20.82 -9.13
C PHE A 100 -11.40 21.38 -7.73
N GLU A 101 -10.19 21.90 -7.53
CA GLU A 101 -9.76 22.49 -6.26
C GLU A 101 -10.66 23.65 -5.85
N SER A 102 -11.01 24.55 -6.78
CA SER A 102 -11.87 25.70 -6.52
C SER A 102 -13.29 25.27 -6.17
N VAL A 103 -13.81 24.26 -6.87
CA VAL A 103 -15.13 23.66 -6.59
C VAL A 103 -15.14 23.05 -5.19
N LEU A 104 -14.20 22.17 -4.87
CA LEU A 104 -14.14 21.49 -3.58
C LEU A 104 -13.89 22.45 -2.42
N ASN A 105 -13.03 23.45 -2.60
CA ASN A 105 -12.81 24.50 -1.60
C ASN A 105 -14.09 25.32 -1.35
N SER A 106 -14.89 25.57 -2.38
CA SER A 106 -16.16 26.28 -2.25
C SER A 106 -17.20 25.45 -1.50
N LEU A 107 -17.27 24.15 -1.78
CA LEU A 107 -18.13 23.22 -1.04
C LEU A 107 -17.70 23.09 0.42
N GLY A 108 -16.40 22.90 0.69
CA GLY A 108 -15.87 22.73 2.05
C GLY A 108 -16.02 23.95 2.97
N ARG A 109 -16.35 25.13 2.43
CA ARG A 109 -16.69 26.33 3.24
C ARG A 109 -18.14 26.32 3.75
N LYS A 110 -19.01 25.48 3.19
CA LYS A 110 -20.41 25.40 3.62
C LYS A 110 -20.51 24.56 4.89
N LYS A 111 -21.23 25.09 5.89
CA LYS A 111 -21.39 24.44 7.20
C LYS A 111 -22.24 23.18 7.17
N ASN A 112 -23.07 23.04 6.14
CA ASN A 112 -24.01 21.95 5.97
C ASN A 112 -23.64 21.02 4.81
N VAL A 113 -22.35 20.98 4.43
CA VAL A 113 -21.85 20.10 3.37
C VAL A 113 -20.62 19.36 3.86
N ASP A 114 -20.64 18.04 3.73
CA ASP A 114 -19.53 17.15 4.03
C ASP A 114 -19.04 16.48 2.75
N VAL A 115 -17.82 16.82 2.31
CA VAL A 115 -17.32 16.44 0.97
C VAL A 115 -16.40 15.22 1.04
N TYR A 116 -16.63 14.27 0.14
CA TYR A 116 -15.86 13.03 -0.02
C TYR A 116 -15.51 12.86 -1.49
N VAL A 117 -14.24 12.61 -1.78
CA VAL A 117 -13.76 12.45 -3.15
C VAL A 117 -12.87 11.23 -3.29
N THR A 118 -12.84 10.64 -4.49
CA THR A 118 -11.77 9.72 -4.88
C THR A 118 -10.88 10.33 -5.97
N GLY A 119 -9.67 9.78 -6.08
CA GLY A 119 -8.88 9.88 -7.30
C GLY A 119 -7.96 8.68 -7.43
N SER A 120 -8.01 8.02 -8.59
CA SER A 120 -7.23 6.80 -8.84
C SER A 120 -5.90 7.04 -9.54
N ASN A 121 -5.70 8.24 -10.06
CA ASN A 121 -4.70 8.49 -11.07
C ASN A 121 -3.63 9.41 -10.55
N ALA A 122 -2.37 9.13 -10.85
CA ALA A 122 -1.24 9.83 -10.25
C ALA A 122 -1.29 11.37 -10.40
N LYS A 123 -2.11 11.98 -11.31
CA LYS A 123 -2.45 13.44 -11.25
C LYS A 123 -2.83 13.88 -9.83
N PHE A 124 -3.45 12.98 -9.06
CA PHE A 124 -3.41 12.87 -7.61
C PHE A 124 -2.01 12.41 -7.15
N LEU A 125 -1.05 13.31 -7.05
CA LEU A 125 0.08 13.02 -6.19
C LEU A 125 -0.52 13.10 -4.78
N SER A 126 -0.54 12.04 -3.98
CA SER A 126 -1.05 12.13 -2.60
C SER A 126 -0.34 13.24 -1.82
N LYS A 127 0.92 13.52 -2.17
CA LYS A 127 1.65 14.71 -1.74
C LYS A 127 1.08 15.99 -2.32
N ASP A 128 0.89 16.10 -3.65
CA ASP A 128 0.40 17.32 -4.29
C ASP A 128 -1.02 17.60 -3.87
N ILE A 129 -1.93 16.64 -3.76
CA ILE A 129 -3.31 16.92 -3.39
C ILE A 129 -3.46 17.39 -1.95
N ILE A 130 -2.78 16.78 -0.99
CA ILE A 130 -2.76 17.33 0.36
C ILE A 130 -2.09 18.71 0.35
N THR A 131 -1.08 18.91 -0.50
CA THR A 131 -0.39 20.20 -0.69
C THR A 131 -1.28 21.25 -1.37
N GLU A 132 -2.12 20.88 -2.35
CA GLU A 132 -3.03 21.71 -3.14
C GLU A 132 -4.27 22.05 -2.32
N PHE A 133 -4.78 21.08 -1.54
CA PHE A 133 -5.76 21.35 -0.49
C PHE A 133 -5.14 22.16 0.67
N ARG A 134 -3.82 22.37 0.72
CA ARG A 134 -3.10 23.21 1.72
C ARG A 134 -3.57 22.96 3.16
N GLY A 135 -3.73 21.69 3.53
CA GLY A 135 -4.21 21.27 4.85
C GLY A 135 -5.74 21.29 5.03
N ARG A 136 -6.52 21.46 3.95
CA ARG A 136 -8.00 21.36 3.93
C ARG A 136 -8.51 19.97 3.51
N GLY A 137 -7.59 19.06 3.20
CA GLY A 137 -7.89 17.67 2.86
C GLY A 137 -7.52 16.74 4.01
N ASP A 138 -8.29 15.67 4.15
CA ASP A 138 -8.02 14.57 5.08
C ASP A 138 -7.98 13.25 4.32
N GLU A 139 -6.78 12.66 4.20
CA GLU A 139 -6.54 11.51 3.34
C GLU A 139 -6.95 10.18 4.00
N VAL A 140 -7.62 9.34 3.22
CA VAL A 140 -7.82 7.92 3.49
C VAL A 140 -7.17 7.13 2.37
N HIS A 141 -5.91 6.74 2.58
CA HIS A 141 -5.17 5.92 1.62
C HIS A 141 -5.62 4.46 1.68
N MET A 142 -6.06 3.92 0.54
CA MET A 142 -6.70 2.61 0.39
C MET A 142 -5.82 1.65 -0.42
N TYR A 143 -5.47 0.52 0.22
CA TYR A 143 -4.71 -0.57 -0.41
C TYR A 143 -5.64 -1.57 -1.11
N PRO A 144 -5.08 -2.50 -1.92
CA PRO A 144 -5.77 -3.74 -2.29
C PRO A 144 -6.32 -4.49 -1.07
N LEU A 145 -7.12 -5.53 -1.35
CA LEU A 145 -7.62 -6.39 -0.29
C LEU A 145 -6.45 -6.95 0.50
N THR A 146 -6.53 -6.78 1.81
CA THR A 146 -5.75 -7.57 2.76
C THR A 146 -6.10 -9.05 2.62
N TYR A 147 -5.26 -9.91 3.15
CA TYR A 147 -5.53 -11.33 3.14
C TYR A 147 -6.82 -11.69 3.90
N SER A 148 -7.14 -10.98 4.99
CA SER A 148 -8.41 -11.18 5.71
C SER A 148 -9.63 -10.75 4.90
N GLU A 149 -9.58 -9.59 4.23
CA GLU A 149 -10.64 -9.13 3.32
C GLU A 149 -10.80 -10.10 2.13
N PHE A 150 -9.71 -10.62 1.57
CA PHE A 150 -9.72 -11.63 0.51
C PHE A 150 -10.41 -12.93 0.99
N MET A 151 -10.01 -13.45 2.15
CA MET A 151 -10.58 -14.67 2.72
C MET A 151 -12.05 -14.54 3.14
N SER A 152 -12.57 -13.33 3.34
CA SER A 152 -13.98 -13.14 3.67
C SER A 152 -14.96 -13.55 2.57
N VAL A 153 -14.48 -13.67 1.33
CA VAL A 153 -15.28 -14.04 0.16
C VAL A 153 -14.65 -15.13 -0.70
N TYR A 154 -13.44 -15.60 -0.35
CA TYR A 154 -12.77 -16.69 -1.03
C TYR A 154 -13.39 -18.03 -0.62
N ASP A 155 -13.74 -18.85 -1.62
CA ASP A 155 -14.31 -20.18 -1.41
C ASP A 155 -13.19 -21.22 -1.35
N GLY A 156 -12.61 -21.40 -0.16
CA GLY A 156 -11.52 -22.33 0.09
C GLY A 156 -10.92 -22.16 1.48
N ASP A 157 -9.99 -23.04 1.84
CA ASP A 157 -9.29 -22.90 3.12
C ASP A 157 -8.21 -21.81 3.08
N LYS A 158 -7.64 -21.49 4.24
CA LYS A 158 -6.59 -20.46 4.34
C LYS A 158 -5.31 -20.85 3.59
N GLN A 159 -5.01 -22.13 3.41
CA GLN A 159 -3.83 -22.58 2.69
C GLN A 159 -4.02 -22.40 1.18
N GLU A 160 -5.18 -22.76 0.65
CA GLU A 160 -5.59 -22.52 -0.73
C GLU A 160 -5.64 -21.02 -1.04
N GLY A 161 -6.34 -20.26 -0.20
CA GLY A 161 -6.42 -18.82 -0.34
C GLY A 161 -5.06 -18.12 -0.23
N TRP A 162 -4.12 -18.63 0.58
CA TRP A 162 -2.75 -18.12 0.62
C TRP A 162 -2.03 -18.30 -0.71
N ARG A 163 -2.14 -19.49 -1.33
CA ARG A 163 -1.51 -19.77 -2.63
C ARG A 163 -2.05 -18.83 -3.70
N ASP A 164 -3.38 -18.67 -3.75
CA ASP A 164 -4.02 -17.76 -4.70
C ASP A 164 -3.67 -16.30 -4.44
N TYR A 165 -3.63 -15.86 -3.19
CA TYR A 165 -3.28 -14.48 -2.83
C TYR A 165 -1.81 -14.15 -3.12
N VAL A 166 -0.89 -15.07 -2.85
CA VAL A 166 0.54 -14.94 -3.21
C VAL A 166 0.71 -14.84 -4.73
N LEU A 167 -0.05 -15.61 -5.50
CA LEU A 167 0.06 -15.65 -6.95
C LEU A 167 -0.62 -14.46 -7.64
N PHE A 168 -1.86 -14.16 -7.25
CA PHE A 168 -2.74 -13.24 -7.98
C PHE A 168 -3.06 -11.95 -7.22
N GLY A 169 -2.58 -11.79 -5.99
CA GLY A 169 -2.72 -10.56 -5.22
C GLY A 169 -4.13 -10.35 -4.66
N GLY A 170 -4.38 -9.12 -4.23
CA GLY A 170 -5.59 -8.66 -3.56
C GLY A 170 -6.42 -7.67 -4.39
N ILE A 171 -6.22 -7.58 -5.71
CA ILE A 171 -7.10 -6.76 -6.56
C ILE A 171 -8.51 -7.40 -6.56
N PRO A 172 -9.57 -6.70 -6.11
CA PRO A 172 -10.90 -7.29 -5.95
C PRO A 172 -11.45 -8.04 -7.16
N LEU A 173 -11.25 -7.51 -8.37
CA LEU A 173 -11.80 -8.12 -9.59
C LEU A 173 -11.19 -9.50 -9.89
N VAL A 174 -10.00 -9.80 -9.36
CA VAL A 174 -9.33 -11.10 -9.53
C VAL A 174 -10.16 -12.25 -8.96
N LEU A 175 -10.91 -12.01 -7.87
CA LEU A 175 -11.78 -12.99 -7.21
C LEU A 175 -12.96 -13.41 -8.09
N GLY A 176 -13.30 -12.64 -9.13
CA GLY A 176 -14.38 -12.95 -10.05
C GLY A 176 -14.01 -13.89 -11.20
N PHE A 177 -12.72 -14.24 -11.35
CA PHE A 177 -12.28 -15.16 -12.41
C PHE A 177 -12.17 -16.59 -11.89
N GLU A 178 -12.64 -17.53 -12.70
CA GLU A 178 -12.73 -18.96 -12.34
C GLU A 178 -11.39 -19.67 -12.47
N THR A 179 -10.57 -19.30 -13.45
CA THR A 179 -9.31 -20.01 -13.75
C THR A 179 -8.07 -19.16 -13.49
N ALA A 180 -6.96 -19.84 -13.18
CA ALA A 180 -5.64 -19.23 -13.04
C ALA A 180 -5.21 -18.45 -14.30
N ASP A 181 -5.53 -18.97 -15.49
CA ASP A 181 -5.20 -18.33 -16.76
C ASP A 181 -5.95 -17.00 -16.93
N GLN A 182 -7.25 -16.98 -16.64
CA GLN A 182 -8.06 -15.76 -16.66
C GLN A 182 -7.51 -14.70 -15.70
N LYS A 183 -7.16 -15.11 -14.46
CA LYS A 183 -6.55 -14.22 -13.46
C LYS A 183 -5.22 -13.66 -13.97
N SER A 184 -4.34 -14.52 -14.51
CA SER A 184 -3.04 -14.13 -15.06
C SER A 184 -3.17 -13.15 -16.22
N ASP A 185 -4.02 -13.43 -17.19
CA ASP A 185 -4.18 -12.61 -18.40
C ASP A 185 -4.81 -11.26 -18.08
N PHE A 186 -5.80 -11.23 -17.18
CA PHE A 186 -6.34 -10.00 -16.65
C PHE A 186 -5.26 -9.15 -15.97
N LEU A 187 -4.45 -9.73 -15.08
CA LEU A 187 -3.40 -8.99 -14.37
C LEU A 187 -2.31 -8.46 -15.31
N LYS A 188 -1.94 -9.21 -16.35
CA LYS A 188 -0.98 -8.76 -17.39
C LYS A 188 -1.53 -7.59 -18.19
N SER A 189 -2.77 -7.70 -18.68
CA SER A 189 -3.44 -6.62 -19.42
C SER A 189 -3.60 -5.39 -18.52
N LEU A 190 -4.06 -5.57 -17.28
CA LEU A 190 -4.19 -4.49 -16.31
C LEU A 190 -2.85 -3.79 -16.07
N PHE A 191 -1.76 -4.54 -15.90
CA PHE A 191 -0.44 -3.97 -15.68
C PHE A 191 0.02 -3.09 -16.87
N GLU A 192 -0.07 -3.60 -18.09
CA GLU A 192 0.44 -2.90 -19.28
C GLU A 192 -0.48 -1.75 -19.73
N GLU A 193 -1.77 -2.01 -19.84
CA GLU A 193 -2.75 -1.06 -20.42
C GLU A 193 -3.13 0.04 -19.44
N THR A 194 -3.08 -0.25 -18.13
CA THR A 194 -3.44 0.71 -17.08
C THR A 194 -2.17 1.28 -16.46
N TYR A 195 -1.44 0.50 -15.66
CA TYR A 195 -0.36 1.04 -14.83
C TYR A 195 0.80 1.62 -15.64
N ILE A 196 1.37 0.86 -16.58
CA ILE A 196 2.49 1.35 -17.40
C ILE A 196 2.07 2.50 -18.30
N SER A 197 0.90 2.39 -18.94
CA SER A 197 0.35 3.45 -19.79
C SER A 197 0.17 4.76 -19.02
N ASP A 198 -0.46 4.73 -17.85
CA ASP A 198 -0.67 5.93 -17.02
C ASP A 198 0.66 6.55 -16.55
N ILE A 199 1.60 5.73 -16.08
CA ILE A 199 2.89 6.20 -15.57
C ILE A 199 3.70 6.87 -16.68
N THR A 200 3.74 6.26 -17.86
CA THR A 200 4.52 6.76 -19.00
C THR A 200 3.89 7.98 -19.65
N GLY A 201 2.57 7.94 -19.90
CA GLY A 201 1.81 9.05 -20.48
C GLY A 201 1.83 10.29 -19.60
N ARG A 202 1.63 10.13 -18.29
CA ARG A 202 1.62 11.26 -17.35
C ARG A 202 2.97 11.95 -17.22
N ASN A 203 4.02 11.17 -17.06
CA ASN A 203 5.35 11.71 -16.78
C ASN A 203 6.12 12.08 -18.06
N ASN A 204 5.47 12.01 -19.23
CA ASN A 204 6.08 12.24 -20.55
C ASN A 204 7.39 11.46 -20.72
N ILE A 205 7.38 10.19 -20.29
CA ILE A 205 8.58 9.35 -20.26
C ILE A 205 8.95 9.00 -21.70
N ARG A 206 10.05 9.58 -22.19
CA ARG A 206 10.54 9.35 -23.55
C ARG A 206 11.03 7.91 -23.76
N ASN A 207 11.63 7.31 -22.73
CA ASN A 207 12.20 5.97 -22.82
C ASN A 207 11.46 4.97 -21.93
N LYS A 208 10.28 4.54 -22.40
CA LYS A 208 9.45 3.53 -21.73
C LYS A 208 10.22 2.25 -21.41
N ALA A 209 11.11 1.81 -22.32
CA ALA A 209 11.89 0.59 -22.14
C ALA A 209 12.85 0.63 -20.93
N GLU A 210 13.39 1.80 -20.58
CA GLU A 210 14.26 1.93 -19.40
C GLU A 210 13.49 1.83 -18.08
N LEU A 211 12.31 2.47 -18.00
CA LEU A 211 11.42 2.35 -16.84
C LEU A 211 11.02 0.90 -16.63
N GLU A 212 10.62 0.25 -17.72
CA GLU A 212 10.20 -1.13 -17.73
C GLU A 212 11.30 -2.12 -17.31
N GLU A 213 12.53 -1.91 -17.75
CA GLU A 213 13.67 -2.71 -17.32
C GLU A 213 13.98 -2.50 -15.84
N LEU A 214 13.90 -1.25 -15.36
CA LEU A 214 14.08 -0.95 -13.95
C LEU A 214 13.02 -1.68 -13.11
N LEU A 215 11.78 -1.69 -13.59
CA LEU A 215 10.68 -2.36 -12.93
C LEU A 215 10.86 -3.89 -12.91
N ASN A 216 11.43 -4.49 -13.96
CA ASN A 216 11.80 -5.91 -13.95
C ASN A 216 12.84 -6.21 -12.87
N ILE A 217 13.88 -5.37 -12.75
CA ILE A 217 14.92 -5.53 -11.74
C ILE A 217 14.33 -5.41 -10.33
N LEU A 218 13.48 -4.40 -10.09
CA LEU A 218 12.80 -4.22 -8.80
C LEU A 218 11.84 -5.38 -8.48
N SER A 219 11.15 -5.91 -9.48
CA SER A 219 10.25 -7.06 -9.32
C SER A 219 11.00 -8.33 -8.92
N SER A 220 12.16 -8.59 -9.54
CA SER A 220 13.01 -9.72 -9.19
C SER A 220 13.75 -9.54 -7.87
N ALA A 221 14.04 -8.30 -7.46
CA ALA A 221 14.73 -7.97 -6.20
C ALA A 221 13.77 -7.50 -5.09
N ILE A 222 12.52 -7.97 -5.10
CA ILE A 222 11.50 -7.60 -4.13
C ILE A 222 11.98 -7.92 -2.70
N GLY A 223 11.82 -6.98 -1.75
CA GLY A 223 12.33 -7.15 -0.39
C GLY A 223 13.86 -7.16 -0.25
N SER A 224 14.63 -6.93 -1.33
CA SER A 224 16.09 -6.82 -1.25
C SER A 224 16.57 -5.37 -1.13
N LEU A 225 17.63 -5.14 -0.35
CA LEU A 225 18.26 -3.83 -0.22
C LEU A 225 18.80 -3.32 -1.56
N THR A 226 18.14 -2.30 -2.09
CA THR A 226 18.42 -1.74 -3.41
C THR A 226 19.07 -0.37 -3.29
N ASN A 227 20.09 -0.13 -4.12
CA ASN A 227 20.82 1.14 -4.17
C ASN A 227 20.78 1.70 -5.60
N PRO A 228 20.27 2.92 -5.83
CA PRO A 228 20.22 3.53 -7.16
C PRO A 228 21.58 3.56 -7.89
N ASN A 229 22.70 3.70 -7.17
CA ASN A 229 24.03 3.63 -7.77
C ASN A 229 24.35 2.22 -8.28
N LYS A 230 23.98 1.18 -7.52
CA LYS A 230 24.15 -0.22 -7.96
C LYS A 230 23.27 -0.51 -9.17
N LEU A 231 22.03 -0.04 -9.19
CA LEU A 231 21.13 -0.19 -10.32
C LEU A 231 21.72 0.47 -11.59
N SER A 232 22.21 1.71 -11.50
CA SER A 232 22.86 2.39 -12.64
C SER A 232 24.05 1.59 -13.17
N ALA A 233 24.87 1.03 -12.27
CA ALA A 233 25.97 0.15 -12.65
C ALA A 233 25.50 -1.14 -13.35
N THR A 234 24.44 -1.78 -12.86
CA THR A 234 23.83 -2.97 -13.49
C THR A 234 23.30 -2.69 -14.89
N PHE A 235 22.63 -1.56 -15.10
CA PHE A 235 22.19 -1.12 -16.42
C PHE A 235 23.36 -0.98 -17.40
N LYS A 236 24.46 -0.38 -16.93
CA LYS A 236 25.67 -0.20 -17.74
C LYS A 236 26.34 -1.53 -18.08
N SER A 237 26.52 -2.42 -17.09
CA SER A 237 27.27 -3.66 -17.25
C SER A 237 26.52 -4.75 -17.99
N VAL A 238 25.22 -4.92 -17.71
CA VAL A 238 24.41 -6.03 -18.26
C VAL A 238 23.70 -5.64 -19.54
N LYS A 239 23.26 -4.38 -19.66
CA LYS A 239 22.36 -3.94 -20.74
C LYS A 239 23.03 -2.99 -21.74
N ASN A 240 24.30 -2.63 -21.52
CA ASN A 240 25.04 -1.66 -22.33
C ASN A 240 24.28 -0.32 -22.52
N LYS A 241 23.46 0.06 -21.53
CA LYS A 241 22.70 1.31 -21.51
C LYS A 241 23.14 2.16 -20.32
N THR A 242 23.39 3.43 -20.56
CA THR A 242 23.76 4.37 -19.49
C THR A 242 22.53 5.12 -19.03
N ILE A 243 22.03 4.76 -17.84
CA ILE A 243 20.99 5.52 -17.14
C ILE A 243 21.61 6.18 -15.91
N SER A 244 21.34 7.47 -15.72
CA SER A 244 21.86 8.19 -14.56
C SER A 244 21.14 7.74 -13.28
N LYS A 245 21.83 7.86 -12.15
CA LYS A 245 21.25 7.63 -10.82
C LYS A 245 19.98 8.47 -10.61
N ASP A 246 19.99 9.73 -11.04
CA ASP A 246 18.88 10.65 -10.86
C ASP A 246 17.65 10.23 -11.67
N THR A 247 17.85 9.69 -12.88
CA THR A 247 16.75 9.11 -13.67
C THR A 247 16.16 7.89 -12.98
N ILE A 248 16.99 7.01 -12.40
CA ILE A 248 16.51 5.84 -11.64
C ILE A 248 15.68 6.29 -10.43
N ILE A 249 16.17 7.26 -9.65
CA ILE A 249 15.43 7.80 -8.49
C ILE A 249 14.09 8.34 -8.96
N LYS A 250 14.09 9.15 -10.02
CA LYS A 250 12.88 9.74 -10.59
C LYS A 250 11.88 8.68 -11.06
N TYR A 251 12.34 7.61 -11.70
CA TYR A 251 11.47 6.50 -12.10
C TYR A 251 10.92 5.72 -10.90
N ILE A 252 11.72 5.48 -9.87
CA ILE A 252 11.25 4.89 -8.62
C ILE A 252 10.16 5.77 -7.98
N ASP A 253 10.37 7.09 -7.95
CA ASP A 253 9.38 8.03 -7.44
C ASP A 253 8.08 7.94 -8.25
N TYR A 254 8.15 7.85 -9.58
CA TYR A 254 6.97 7.65 -10.42
C TYR A 254 6.19 6.36 -10.13
N LEU A 255 6.89 5.26 -9.85
CA LEU A 255 6.28 3.98 -9.47
C LEU A 255 5.63 4.04 -8.07
N LYS A 256 6.19 4.86 -7.17
CA LYS A 256 5.63 5.11 -5.84
C LYS A 256 4.41 6.02 -5.90
N ASP A 257 4.48 7.09 -6.68
CA ASP A 257 3.39 8.05 -6.87
C ASP A 257 2.18 7.42 -7.58
N SER A 258 2.38 6.34 -8.34
CA SER A 258 1.30 5.53 -8.91
C SER A 258 0.75 4.47 -7.95
N PHE A 259 1.27 4.40 -6.72
CA PHE A 259 0.98 3.37 -5.73
C PHE A 259 1.26 1.94 -6.21
N LEU A 260 2.16 1.75 -7.19
CA LEU A 260 2.52 0.42 -7.68
C LEU A 260 3.52 -0.25 -6.72
N ILE A 261 4.45 0.54 -6.19
CA ILE A 261 5.41 0.12 -5.18
C ILE A 261 5.40 1.08 -3.99
N ASP A 262 5.85 0.60 -2.84
CA ASP A 262 6.24 1.42 -1.69
C ASP A 262 7.67 1.03 -1.26
N SER A 263 8.24 1.75 -0.31
CA SER A 263 9.61 1.56 0.15
C SER A 263 9.74 1.60 1.66
N ALA A 264 10.52 0.67 2.22
CA ALA A 264 10.98 0.72 3.60
C ALA A 264 12.40 1.32 3.63
N MET A 265 12.58 2.43 4.35
CA MET A 265 13.87 3.09 4.47
C MET A 265 14.73 2.39 5.52
N ARG A 266 16.04 2.44 5.34
CA ARG A 266 16.96 1.85 6.30
C ARG A 266 17.11 2.75 7.52
N TYR A 267 16.95 2.18 8.71
CA TYR A 267 16.99 2.87 9.99
C TYR A 267 18.04 2.25 10.92
N ASP A 268 18.98 3.07 11.39
CA ASP A 268 19.95 2.66 12.40
C ASP A 268 19.28 2.69 13.77
N ILE A 269 18.99 1.51 14.33
CA ILE A 269 18.23 1.38 15.58
C ILE A 269 18.98 2.01 16.76
N LYS A 270 20.29 1.76 16.86
CA LYS A 270 21.13 2.28 17.96
C LYS A 270 21.48 3.75 17.74
N GLY A 271 21.82 4.12 16.50
CA GLY A 271 22.16 5.49 16.14
C GLY A 271 20.97 6.43 15.99
N LYS A 272 19.73 5.90 16.03
CA LYS A 272 18.46 6.62 15.88
C LYS A 272 18.43 7.55 14.67
N LYS A 273 18.97 7.08 13.55
CA LYS A 273 19.13 7.89 12.33
C LYS A 273 18.65 7.15 11.09
N TYR A 274 18.04 7.90 10.19
CA TYR A 274 17.69 7.43 8.86
C TYR A 274 18.91 7.36 7.96
N ILE A 275 18.99 6.29 7.18
CA ILE A 275 19.98 6.09 6.13
C ILE A 275 19.21 6.09 4.82
N LYS A 276 19.32 7.17 4.03
CA LYS A 276 18.55 7.37 2.78
C LYS A 276 18.68 6.23 1.75
N THR A 277 19.77 5.48 1.78
CA THR A 277 20.06 4.39 0.83
C THR A 277 21.03 3.40 1.48
N PRO A 278 20.89 2.08 1.29
CA PRO A 278 19.88 1.38 0.49
C PRO A 278 18.49 1.34 1.14
N SER A 279 17.47 1.06 0.33
CA SER A 279 16.06 0.87 0.77
C SER A 279 15.53 -0.45 0.20
N LYS A 280 14.54 -1.06 0.85
CA LYS A 280 13.77 -2.16 0.27
C LYS A 280 12.55 -1.59 -0.47
N TYR A 281 12.18 -2.20 -1.58
CA TYR A 281 10.97 -1.87 -2.34
C TYR A 281 10.03 -3.06 -2.34
N TYR A 282 8.74 -2.77 -2.14
CA TYR A 282 7.67 -3.75 -2.08
C TYR A 282 6.56 -3.35 -3.02
N PHE A 283 5.90 -4.32 -3.64
CA PHE A 283 4.72 -4.06 -4.44
C PHE A 283 3.50 -3.97 -3.54
N THR A 284 2.62 -3.01 -3.81
CA THR A 284 1.35 -2.89 -3.09
C THR A 284 0.41 -4.07 -3.38
N ASP A 285 0.63 -4.77 -4.49
CA ASP A 285 -0.07 -5.99 -4.89
C ASP A 285 0.90 -7.01 -5.52
N LEU A 286 0.93 -8.25 -5.00
CA LEU A 286 1.80 -9.30 -5.53
C LEU A 286 1.35 -9.84 -6.89
N GLY A 287 0.06 -9.79 -7.21
CA GLY A 287 -0.48 -10.21 -8.49
C GLY A 287 0.09 -9.37 -9.63
N LEU A 288 0.16 -8.05 -9.44
CA LEU A 288 0.82 -7.15 -10.40
C LEU A 288 2.31 -7.40 -10.54
N ARG A 289 3.01 -7.65 -9.42
CA ARG A 289 4.43 -8.03 -9.45
C ARG A 289 4.65 -9.31 -10.25
N ASN A 290 3.82 -10.33 -10.01
CA ASN A 290 3.93 -11.62 -10.68
C ASN A 290 3.56 -11.50 -12.16
N ALA A 291 2.54 -10.70 -12.50
CA ALA A 291 2.19 -10.39 -13.89
C ALA A 291 3.37 -9.76 -14.64
N ARG A 292 4.09 -8.83 -14.01
CA ARG A 292 5.30 -8.22 -14.60
C ARG A 292 6.38 -9.25 -14.93
N LEU A 293 6.53 -10.28 -14.10
CA LEU A 293 7.47 -11.38 -14.31
C LEU A 293 6.88 -12.54 -15.11
N ASN A 294 5.70 -12.36 -15.71
CA ASN A 294 4.97 -13.40 -16.44
C ASN A 294 4.71 -14.67 -15.60
N PHE A 295 4.55 -14.52 -14.28
CA PHE A 295 4.35 -15.61 -13.32
C PHE A 295 5.45 -16.68 -13.32
N ARG A 296 6.64 -16.36 -13.86
CA ARG A 296 7.76 -17.32 -13.97
C ARG A 296 8.55 -17.51 -12.68
N GLN A 297 8.46 -16.57 -11.75
CA GLN A 297 9.25 -16.52 -10.53
C GLN A 297 8.33 -16.20 -9.36
N VAL A 298 8.08 -17.17 -8.50
CA VAL A 298 7.32 -16.97 -7.26
C VAL A 298 8.21 -17.47 -6.13
N GLU A 299 8.84 -16.53 -5.44
CA GLU A 299 9.72 -16.83 -4.31
C GLU A 299 8.94 -16.58 -3.02
N GLU A 300 8.42 -17.64 -2.41
CA GLU A 300 7.49 -17.53 -1.28
C GLU A 300 8.06 -16.77 -0.08
N THR A 301 9.37 -16.86 0.17
CA THR A 301 10.01 -16.12 1.27
C THR A 301 9.86 -14.61 1.11
N HIS A 302 10.20 -14.07 -0.07
CA HIS A 302 10.08 -12.64 -0.34
C HIS A 302 8.63 -12.21 -0.59
N ALA A 303 7.78 -13.09 -1.12
CA ALA A 303 6.34 -12.84 -1.23
C ALA A 303 5.70 -12.69 0.16
N MET A 304 6.02 -13.57 1.10
CA MET A 304 5.55 -13.49 2.48
C MET A 304 6.00 -12.20 3.15
N GLU A 305 7.27 -11.82 3.01
CA GLU A 305 7.80 -10.56 3.52
C GLU A 305 7.03 -9.35 2.94
N ASN A 306 6.76 -9.33 1.64
CA ASN A 306 5.96 -8.27 1.02
C ASN A 306 4.53 -8.24 1.55
N ILE A 307 3.86 -9.38 1.72
CA ILE A 307 2.50 -9.43 2.26
C ILE A 307 2.47 -8.87 3.68
N ILE A 308 3.46 -9.24 4.51
CA ILE A 308 3.62 -8.70 5.86
C ILE A 308 3.80 -7.18 5.80
N PHE A 309 4.65 -6.68 4.91
CA PHE A 309 4.82 -5.23 4.71
C PHE A 309 3.50 -4.54 4.37
N ASN A 310 2.74 -5.07 3.41
CA ASN A 310 1.45 -4.48 3.00
C ASN A 310 0.44 -4.46 4.16
N GLU A 311 0.34 -5.56 4.92
CA GLU A 311 -0.53 -5.61 6.10
C GLU A 311 -0.15 -4.56 7.15
N LEU A 312 1.15 -4.41 7.44
CA LEU A 312 1.64 -3.39 8.39
C LEU A 312 1.26 -1.98 7.94
N LYS A 313 1.34 -1.71 6.63
CA LYS A 313 0.91 -0.43 6.04
C LYS A 313 -0.60 -0.22 6.18
N VAL A 314 -1.42 -1.24 5.93
CA VAL A 314 -2.89 -1.17 6.12
C VAL A 314 -3.26 -0.90 7.58
N ARG A 315 -2.55 -1.53 8.52
CA ARG A 315 -2.69 -1.29 9.98
C ARG A 315 -2.22 0.11 10.41
N GLY A 316 -1.63 0.88 9.50
CA GLY A 316 -1.22 2.26 9.73
C GLY A 316 0.11 2.42 10.44
N TYR A 317 1.01 1.44 10.33
CA TYR A 317 2.38 1.57 10.82
C TYR A 317 3.26 2.33 9.82
N ASN A 318 4.19 3.12 10.35
CA ASN A 318 5.38 3.53 9.62
C ASN A 318 6.38 2.36 9.66
N VAL A 319 6.81 1.88 8.49
CA VAL A 319 7.58 0.65 8.35
C VAL A 319 8.94 0.97 7.73
N ASP A 320 9.99 0.67 8.47
CA ASP A 320 11.40 0.86 8.08
C ASP A 320 12.16 -0.48 8.17
N VAL A 321 13.31 -0.60 7.51
CA VAL A 321 14.23 -1.75 7.67
C VAL A 321 15.25 -1.40 8.74
N GLY A 322 15.32 -2.21 9.79
CA GLY A 322 16.20 -1.96 10.92
C GLY A 322 17.62 -2.45 10.69
N VAL A 323 18.59 -1.74 11.27
CA VAL A 323 19.99 -2.18 11.30
C VAL A 323 20.49 -2.18 12.73
N VAL A 324 21.06 -3.32 13.12
CA VAL A 324 21.75 -3.49 14.38
C VAL A 324 23.23 -3.76 14.11
N VAL A 325 24.11 -2.93 14.66
CA VAL A 325 25.55 -3.16 14.61
C VAL A 325 25.97 -4.00 15.81
N MET A 326 26.67 -5.09 15.53
CA MET A 326 27.34 -5.94 16.51
C MET A 326 28.85 -5.92 16.29
N ASN A 327 29.61 -6.00 17.38
CA ASN A 327 31.03 -6.30 17.31
C ASN A 327 31.19 -7.80 17.56
N GLU A 328 31.84 -8.49 16.63
CA GLU A 328 32.20 -9.90 16.73
C GLU A 328 33.72 -10.00 16.63
N VAL A 329 34.31 -11.07 17.14
CA VAL A 329 35.75 -11.33 17.00
C VAL A 329 35.89 -12.41 15.93
N ASP A 330 36.66 -12.12 14.88
CA ASP A 330 36.92 -13.11 13.83
C ASP A 330 37.85 -14.23 14.33
N LYS A 331 38.05 -15.26 13.49
CA LYS A 331 38.91 -16.41 13.81
C LYS A 331 40.35 -16.04 14.14
N ASN A 332 40.79 -14.82 13.81
CA ASN A 332 42.13 -14.30 14.02
C ASN A 332 42.21 -13.32 15.22
N GLY A 333 41.16 -13.22 16.03
CA GLY A 333 41.13 -12.33 17.19
C GLY A 333 40.84 -10.86 16.85
N LYS A 334 40.52 -10.54 15.60
CA LYS A 334 40.24 -9.15 15.18
C LYS A 334 38.77 -8.81 15.39
N LYS A 335 38.52 -7.67 16.03
CA LYS A 335 37.16 -7.11 16.17
C LYS A 335 36.63 -6.70 14.80
N ILE A 336 35.57 -7.36 14.35
CA ILE A 336 34.82 -7.05 13.15
C ILE A 336 33.46 -6.46 13.53
N ARG A 337 33.01 -5.46 12.75
CA ARG A 337 31.67 -4.90 12.87
C ARG A 337 30.76 -5.59 11.88
N LYS A 338 29.77 -6.32 12.39
CA LYS A 338 28.73 -6.98 11.59
C LYS A 338 27.44 -6.17 11.68
N GLN A 339 26.79 -5.96 10.54
CA GLN A 339 25.46 -5.37 10.48
C GLN A 339 24.45 -6.50 10.35
N LEU A 340 23.52 -6.57 11.29
CA LEU A 340 22.36 -7.44 11.22
C LEU A 340 21.16 -6.62 10.80
N GLU A 341 20.33 -7.22 9.95
CA GLU A 341 19.09 -6.63 9.48
C GLU A 341 17.93 -7.09 10.36
N VAL A 342 17.00 -6.17 10.61
CA VAL A 342 15.68 -6.47 11.13
C VAL A 342 14.72 -6.11 10.01
N ASP A 343 13.90 -7.06 9.55
CA ASP A 343 13.09 -6.84 8.35
C ASP A 343 12.18 -5.63 8.49
N PHE A 344 11.51 -5.49 9.64
CA PHE A 344 10.63 -4.36 9.90
C PHE A 344 10.82 -3.74 11.29
N VAL A 345 11.01 -2.42 11.31
CA VAL A 345 10.85 -1.53 12.46
C VAL A 345 9.55 -0.78 12.25
N CYS A 346 8.54 -1.14 13.04
CA CYS A 346 7.19 -0.60 12.91
C CYS A 346 6.94 0.45 13.98
N ASN A 347 6.46 1.64 13.63
CA ASN A 347 6.12 2.70 14.59
C ASN A 347 4.71 3.24 14.34
N LYS A 348 3.90 3.37 15.39
CA LYS A 348 2.57 3.99 15.36
C LYS A 348 2.27 4.67 16.70
N GLY A 349 2.31 6.00 16.73
CA GLY A 349 2.20 6.74 17.98
C GLY A 349 3.30 6.34 18.96
N SER A 350 2.93 5.89 20.16
CA SER A 350 3.86 5.36 21.17
C SER A 350 4.24 3.89 20.98
N LYS A 351 3.58 3.17 20.06
CA LYS A 351 3.83 1.75 19.82
C LYS A 351 5.01 1.56 18.88
N ARG A 352 5.89 0.63 19.23
CA ARG A 352 7.00 0.19 18.39
C ARG A 352 7.15 -1.33 18.45
N PHE A 353 7.37 -1.93 17.29
CA PHE A 353 7.59 -3.37 17.13
C PHE A 353 8.80 -3.63 16.23
N TYR A 354 9.53 -4.70 16.54
CA TYR A 354 10.59 -5.25 15.70
C TYR A 354 10.16 -6.61 15.17
N ILE A 355 10.14 -6.77 13.85
CA ILE A 355 9.61 -7.97 13.22
C ILE A 355 10.67 -8.58 12.32
N GLN A 356 10.84 -9.89 12.44
CA GLN A 356 11.60 -10.73 11.51
C GLN A 356 10.65 -11.66 10.76
N SER A 357 10.78 -11.72 9.44
CA SER A 357 10.02 -12.62 8.56
C SER A 357 10.87 -13.85 8.28
N ALA A 358 10.51 -14.99 8.86
CA ALA A 358 11.26 -16.23 8.73
C ALA A 358 10.36 -17.33 8.17
N TYR A 359 10.47 -17.62 6.86
CA TYR A 359 9.57 -18.57 6.19
C TYR A 359 9.45 -19.92 6.92
N ALA A 360 10.58 -20.51 7.34
CA ALA A 360 10.62 -21.74 8.12
C ALA A 360 11.67 -21.68 9.24
N LEU A 361 11.34 -22.30 10.37
CA LEU A 361 12.21 -22.49 11.54
C LEU A 361 12.28 -23.99 11.91
N PRO A 362 12.98 -24.82 11.10
CA PRO A 362 12.98 -26.27 11.25
C PRO A 362 13.77 -26.76 12.48
N ASP A 363 14.72 -25.96 12.96
CA ASP A 363 15.64 -26.33 14.03
C ASP A 363 16.04 -25.11 14.88
N LYS A 364 16.74 -25.41 15.99
CA LYS A 364 17.21 -24.40 16.94
C LYS A 364 18.28 -23.47 16.33
N GLU A 365 19.13 -23.99 15.44
CA GLU A 365 20.18 -23.18 14.79
C GLU A 365 19.56 -22.10 13.91
N LYS A 366 18.52 -22.46 13.14
CA LYS A 366 17.78 -21.52 12.31
C LYS A 366 17.01 -20.50 13.14
N MET A 367 16.41 -20.92 14.27
CA MET A 367 15.82 -19.98 15.23
C MET A 367 16.85 -18.97 15.75
N GLU A 368 18.01 -19.45 16.20
CA GLU A 368 19.11 -18.61 16.69
C GLU A 368 19.60 -17.63 15.60
N GLN A 369 19.66 -18.07 14.35
CA GLN A 369 20.04 -17.24 13.21
C GLN A 369 19.03 -16.11 12.97
N GLU A 370 17.73 -16.43 12.88
CA GLU A 370 16.68 -15.45 12.55
C GLU A 370 16.45 -14.45 13.69
N GLN A 371 16.51 -14.91 14.95
CA GLN A 371 16.31 -14.02 16.10
C GLN A 371 17.53 -13.15 16.44
N ARG A 372 18.69 -13.42 15.84
CA ARG A 372 19.98 -12.80 16.21
C ARG A 372 19.92 -11.27 16.17
N SER A 373 19.24 -10.69 15.19
CA SER A 373 19.09 -9.24 15.07
C SER A 373 18.24 -8.67 16.22
N LEU A 374 17.13 -9.33 16.55
CA LEU A 374 16.16 -8.94 17.58
C LEU A 374 16.76 -9.00 19.00
N VAL A 375 17.47 -10.08 19.33
CA VAL A 375 18.13 -10.25 20.64
C VAL A 375 19.15 -9.12 20.90
N ASN A 376 19.74 -8.56 19.84
CA ASN A 376 20.76 -7.52 19.94
C ASN A 376 20.21 -6.08 19.99
N ILE A 377 18.89 -5.94 20.09
CA ILE A 377 18.20 -4.68 20.37
C ILE A 377 18.00 -4.56 21.87
N GLY A 378 18.69 -3.58 22.48
CA GLY A 378 18.74 -3.41 23.93
C GLY A 378 17.61 -2.61 24.57
N ASP A 379 16.52 -2.35 23.85
CA ASP A 379 15.31 -1.73 24.41
C ASP A 379 14.22 -2.79 24.71
N GLY A 380 13.18 -2.34 25.41
CA GLY A 380 12.07 -3.19 25.86
C GLY A 380 10.87 -3.22 24.91
N PHE A 381 11.00 -2.73 23.67
CA PHE A 381 9.89 -2.84 22.72
C PHE A 381 9.72 -4.28 22.24
N LYS A 382 8.49 -4.60 21.87
CA LYS A 382 8.10 -5.97 21.54
C LYS A 382 8.79 -6.44 20.25
N LYS A 383 9.23 -7.70 20.29
CA LYS A 383 9.94 -8.39 19.20
C LYS A 383 9.08 -9.56 18.74
N ILE A 384 8.94 -9.71 17.43
CA ILE A 384 8.06 -10.70 16.80
C ILE A 384 8.82 -11.43 15.69
N ILE A 385 8.65 -12.74 15.61
CA ILE A 385 9.04 -13.55 14.45
C ILE A 385 7.77 -14.10 13.83
N ILE A 386 7.56 -13.79 12.55
CA ILE A 386 6.43 -14.29 11.77
C ILE A 386 6.95 -15.41 10.86
N THR A 387 6.34 -16.60 10.97
CA THR A 387 6.69 -17.76 10.17
C THR A 387 5.54 -18.26 9.32
N LYS A 388 5.79 -19.16 8.37
CA LYS A 388 4.71 -19.71 7.56
C LYS A 388 3.73 -20.56 8.39
N ASP A 389 4.25 -21.46 9.22
CA ASP A 389 3.50 -22.56 9.82
C ASP A 389 3.71 -22.73 11.35
N ALA A 390 3.92 -21.65 12.11
CA ALA A 390 3.92 -21.78 13.58
C ALA A 390 2.57 -22.32 14.09
N VAL A 391 2.62 -23.18 15.11
CA VAL A 391 1.43 -23.88 15.63
C VAL A 391 0.49 -22.94 16.38
N ALA A 392 1.05 -22.00 17.15
CA ALA A 392 0.31 -20.99 17.90
C ALA A 392 1.22 -19.79 18.21
N PRO A 393 0.64 -18.60 18.50
CA PRO A 393 1.39 -17.46 19.03
C PRO A 393 2.00 -17.79 20.40
N LEU A 394 3.32 -17.89 20.50
CA LEU A 394 4.03 -18.28 21.72
C LEU A 394 5.32 -17.46 21.89
N TYR A 395 5.66 -17.15 23.14
CA TYR A 395 6.95 -16.54 23.46
C TYR A 395 8.03 -17.60 23.60
N ASN A 396 9.21 -17.35 23.00
CA ASN A 396 10.38 -18.18 23.21
C ASN A 396 11.17 -17.74 24.46
N ASP A 397 12.27 -18.45 24.76
CA ASP A 397 13.14 -18.19 25.93
C ASP A 397 13.76 -16.78 25.95
N GLU A 398 13.86 -16.11 24.80
CA GLU A 398 14.36 -14.73 24.65
C GLU A 398 13.26 -13.67 24.80
N GLY A 399 12.03 -14.08 25.11
CA GLY A 399 10.87 -13.18 25.20
C GLY A 399 10.41 -12.64 23.85
N ILE A 400 10.72 -13.34 22.75
CA ILE A 400 10.29 -13.00 21.39
C ILE A 400 9.00 -13.76 21.07
N LEU A 401 7.98 -13.04 20.62
CA LEU A 401 6.71 -13.64 20.19
C LEU A 401 6.88 -14.29 18.82
N VAL A 402 6.64 -15.59 18.71
CA VAL A 402 6.64 -16.34 17.46
C VAL A 402 5.19 -16.66 17.09
N MET A 403 4.77 -16.32 15.87
CA MET A 403 3.42 -16.61 15.38
C MET A 403 3.42 -16.98 13.90
N SER A 404 2.34 -17.59 13.42
CA SER A 404 2.21 -17.88 11.99
C SER A 404 1.79 -16.61 11.24
N VAL A 405 2.04 -16.60 9.93
CA VAL A 405 1.56 -15.55 9.04
C VAL A 405 0.04 -15.49 9.04
N TYR A 406 -0.64 -16.61 9.29
CA TYR A 406 -2.09 -16.66 9.41
C TYR A 406 -2.59 -15.98 10.69
N ASP A 407 -1.93 -16.23 11.83
CA ASP A 407 -2.25 -15.54 13.08
C ASP A 407 -2.05 -14.03 12.91
N PHE A 408 -0.96 -13.65 12.25
CA PHE A 408 -0.69 -12.26 11.94
C PHE A 408 -1.79 -11.66 11.07
N LEU A 409 -2.08 -12.24 9.90
CA LEU A 409 -2.97 -11.63 8.88
C LEU A 409 -4.47 -11.71 9.21
N LEU A 410 -4.91 -12.71 9.97
CA LEU A 410 -6.34 -12.93 10.26
C LEU A 410 -6.78 -12.37 11.62
N ASN A 411 -5.84 -12.02 12.50
CA ASN A 411 -6.14 -11.35 13.77
C ASN A 411 -5.59 -9.91 13.75
N PRO A 412 -6.47 -8.88 13.76
CA PRO A 412 -6.06 -7.47 13.80
C PRO A 412 -5.20 -7.10 15.01
N ASP A 413 -5.40 -7.78 16.14
CA ASP A 413 -4.72 -7.52 17.42
C ASP A 413 -3.54 -8.47 17.67
N SER A 414 -3.14 -9.28 16.68
CA SER A 414 -2.05 -10.26 16.80
C SER A 414 -0.74 -9.70 17.35
N MET A 415 -0.43 -8.45 17.03
CA MET A 415 0.79 -7.79 17.51
C MET A 415 0.73 -7.38 18.98
N GLU A 416 -0.43 -7.44 19.64
CA GLU A 416 -0.63 -7.06 21.05
C GLU A 416 -0.59 -8.25 22.02
N ILE A 417 -0.67 -9.50 21.52
CA ILE A 417 -0.59 -10.77 22.29
C ILE A 417 0.64 -10.85 23.19
#